data_AF-X0WWW8-F1
#
_entry.id   AF-X0WWW8-F1
#
_cell.length_a   1.000
_cell.length_b   1.000
_cell.length_c   1.000
_cell.angle_alpha   90.00
_cell.angle_beta   90.00
_cell.angle_gamma   90.00
#
_symmetry.space_group_name_H-M   'P 1'
#
loop_
_entity.id
_entity.type
_entity.pdbx_description
1 polymer ?
#
loop_
_entity_poly.entity_id
_entity_poly.type
_entity_poly.pdbx_seq_one_letter_code
_entity_poly.pdbx_strand_id
1 'polypeptide(L)'
;PWTYSDIVSAKYYSRGIIINLGLDFTVGLCEMQPGNYDLTRMRAVRNLATVMAGAKPINLPIEIETRATNIRSYSFSLSNGDKLIALWIEGIVVDNHPGINATINVKSLYSPDVTGIDVLAGWQQPLVIAPGTGSLVIKNLIVRDYPLIIKIKK
;
A
#
# COMPACT_ATOMS: atom_id res chain seq x y z
N PRO A 1 24.49 -29.74 15.54
CA PRO A 1 24.08 -28.90 14.39
C PRO A 1 24.60 -27.46 14.56
N TRP A 2 25.28 -26.92 13.56
CA TRP A 2 25.77 -25.54 13.58
C TRP A 2 24.61 -24.59 13.26
N THR A 3 24.08 -23.89 14.27
CA THR A 3 23.04 -22.88 14.08
C THR A 3 23.70 -21.54 13.80
N TYR A 4 23.40 -20.93 12.65
CA TYR A 4 23.76 -19.53 12.41
C TYR A 4 23.08 -18.61 13.43
N SER A 5 23.76 -17.53 13.80
CA SER A 5 23.13 -16.47 14.60
C SER A 5 22.07 -15.74 13.77
N ASP A 6 21.12 -15.08 14.45
CA ASP A 6 20.04 -14.34 13.80
C ASP A 6 20.56 -13.31 12.79
N ILE A 7 21.65 -12.61 13.12
CA ILE A 7 22.27 -11.63 12.22
C ILE A 7 22.85 -12.31 10.97
N VAL A 8 23.48 -13.48 11.13
CA VAL A 8 24.05 -14.21 9.99
C VAL A 8 22.93 -14.76 9.10
N SER A 9 21.89 -15.34 9.68
CA SER A 9 20.70 -15.80 8.97
C SER A 9 20.01 -14.66 8.21
N ALA A 10 19.82 -13.51 8.84
CA ALA A 10 19.24 -12.32 8.21
C ALA A 10 20.04 -11.87 6.98
N LYS A 11 21.39 -11.85 7.07
CA LYS A 11 22.25 -11.51 5.93
C LYS A 11 22.08 -12.47 4.76
N TYR A 12 21.97 -13.77 5.00
CA TYR A 12 21.73 -14.75 3.94
C TYR A 12 20.35 -14.58 3.31
N TYR A 13 19.30 -14.35 4.11
CA TYR A 13 17.98 -14.04 3.58
C TYR A 13 17.98 -12.79 2.70
N SER A 14 18.61 -11.69 3.16
CA SER A 14 18.71 -10.47 2.36
C SER A 14 19.40 -10.70 1.01
N ARG A 15 20.50 -11.46 1.00
CA ARG A 15 21.20 -11.80 -0.25
C ARG A 15 20.32 -12.62 -1.18
N GLY A 16 19.66 -13.67 -0.67
CA GLY A 16 18.77 -14.51 -1.48
C GLY A 16 17.61 -13.71 -2.09
N ILE A 17 16.99 -12.82 -1.30
CA ILE A 17 15.91 -11.94 -1.76
C ILE A 17 16.41 -11.02 -2.89
N ILE A 18 17.56 -10.37 -2.73
CA ILE A 18 18.10 -9.46 -3.74
C ILE A 18 18.54 -10.18 -5.01
N ILE A 19 19.15 -11.37 -4.88
CA ILE A 19 19.53 -12.18 -6.04
C ILE A 19 18.28 -12.56 -6.84
N ASN A 20 17.25 -13.07 -6.17
CA ASN A 20 16.00 -13.44 -6.83
C ASN A 20 15.34 -12.22 -7.48
N LEU A 21 15.30 -11.07 -6.79
CA LEU A 21 14.79 -9.83 -7.37
C LEU A 21 15.58 -9.39 -8.61
N GLY A 22 16.91 -9.44 -8.56
CA GLY A 22 17.79 -9.05 -9.67
C GLY A 22 17.73 -10.00 -10.86
N LEU A 23 17.35 -11.26 -10.64
CA LEU A 23 17.11 -12.26 -11.69
C LEU A 23 15.66 -12.26 -12.19
N ASP A 24 14.82 -11.34 -11.70
CA ASP A 24 13.37 -11.29 -11.97
C ASP A 24 12.64 -12.59 -11.59
N PHE A 25 13.11 -13.27 -10.55
CA PHE A 25 12.43 -14.43 -9.97
C PHE A 25 11.32 -14.00 -9.01
N THR A 26 10.18 -14.67 -9.14
CA THR A 26 9.06 -14.50 -8.20
C THR A 26 9.33 -15.26 -6.92
N VAL A 27 9.47 -14.53 -5.81
CA VAL A 27 9.43 -15.06 -4.45
C VAL A 27 8.03 -14.82 -3.86
N GLY A 28 7.48 -15.80 -3.16
CA GLY A 28 6.09 -15.78 -2.73
C GLY A 28 5.85 -16.40 -1.36
N LEU A 29 4.59 -16.35 -0.94
CA LEU A 29 4.10 -17.24 0.12
C LEU A 29 4.34 -18.69 -0.33
N CYS A 30 4.55 -19.60 0.61
CA CYS A 30 4.88 -21.01 0.35
C CYS A 30 3.73 -21.77 -0.36
N GLU A 31 3.44 -21.38 -1.60
CA GLU A 31 2.42 -21.93 -2.47
C GLU A 31 3.13 -22.79 -3.51
N MET A 32 3.28 -24.07 -3.19
CA MET A 32 3.79 -25.09 -4.11
C MET A 32 2.71 -25.41 -5.14
N GLN A 33 2.60 -24.61 -6.20
CA GLN A 33 1.90 -25.02 -7.42
C GLN A 33 2.81 -24.83 -8.64
N PRO A 34 3.19 -25.92 -9.33
CA PRO A 34 3.95 -25.83 -10.57
C PRO A 34 3.19 -25.02 -11.63
N GLY A 35 3.89 -24.11 -12.33
CA GLY A 35 3.37 -23.44 -13.53
C GLY A 35 2.77 -22.05 -13.34
N ASN A 36 2.84 -21.47 -12.13
CA ASN A 36 2.16 -20.22 -11.78
C ASN A 36 3.15 -19.15 -11.25
N TYR A 37 4.09 -18.72 -12.09
CA TYR A 37 5.21 -17.84 -11.67
C TYR A 37 4.93 -16.33 -11.80
N ASP A 38 3.90 -15.93 -12.55
CA ASP A 38 3.52 -14.51 -12.73
C ASP A 38 2.08 -14.25 -12.29
N LEU A 39 1.81 -14.48 -11.00
CA LEU A 39 0.49 -14.30 -10.45
C LEU A 39 0.33 -12.89 -9.89
N THR A 40 -0.80 -12.26 -10.21
CA THR A 40 -1.25 -10.99 -9.64
C THR A 40 -1.10 -10.94 -8.12
N ARG A 41 -1.34 -12.06 -7.41
CA ARG A 41 -1.13 -12.15 -5.94
C ARG A 41 0.33 -11.93 -5.51
N MET A 42 1.31 -12.46 -6.25
CA MET A 42 2.72 -12.32 -5.90
C MET A 42 3.21 -10.89 -6.15
N ARG A 43 2.73 -10.25 -7.22
CA ARG A 43 2.97 -8.81 -7.46
C ARG A 43 2.38 -7.96 -6.35
N ALA A 44 1.14 -8.23 -5.94
CA ALA A 44 0.51 -7.52 -4.83
C ALA A 44 1.30 -7.63 -3.52
N VAL A 45 1.81 -8.82 -3.18
CA VAL A 45 2.67 -9.03 -2.01
C VAL A 45 3.97 -8.22 -2.12
N ARG A 46 4.66 -8.29 -3.28
CA ARG A 46 5.90 -7.53 -3.52
C ARG A 46 5.67 -6.01 -3.39
N ASN A 47 4.59 -5.52 -3.99
CA ASN A 47 4.23 -4.10 -3.99
C ASN A 47 3.92 -3.63 -2.57
N LEU A 48 3.10 -4.38 -1.82
CA LEU A 48 2.79 -4.07 -0.42
C LEU A 48 4.05 -4.10 0.46
N ALA A 49 4.90 -5.13 0.34
CA ALA A 49 6.14 -5.21 1.09
C ALA A 49 7.06 -4.01 0.83
N THR A 50 7.13 -3.56 -0.43
CA THR A 50 7.93 -2.40 -0.83
C THR A 50 7.36 -1.09 -0.28
N VAL A 51 6.05 -0.87 -0.47
CA VAL A 51 5.38 0.37 -0.04
C VAL A 51 5.32 0.50 1.48
N MET A 52 5.11 -0.61 2.18
CA MET A 52 4.91 -0.63 3.63
C MET A 52 6.21 -0.84 4.42
N ALA A 53 7.37 -0.90 3.77
CA ALA A 53 8.66 -1.12 4.42
C ALA A 53 8.93 -0.05 5.49
N GLY A 54 9.05 -0.48 6.75
CA GLY A 54 9.30 0.41 7.89
C GLY A 54 8.09 1.25 8.34
N ALA A 55 6.90 1.01 7.78
CA ALA A 55 5.67 1.68 8.17
C ALA A 55 5.27 1.33 9.61
N LYS A 56 4.96 2.34 10.41
CA LYS A 56 4.44 2.19 11.78
C LYS A 56 3.02 2.73 11.88
N PRO A 57 2.09 2.03 12.52
CA PRO A 57 0.71 2.49 12.64
C PRO A 57 0.64 3.81 13.41
N ILE A 58 -0.20 4.73 12.93
CA ILE A 58 -0.52 6.00 13.59
C ILE A 58 -2.01 6.25 13.45
N ASN A 59 -2.54 7.15 14.28
CA ASN A 59 -3.89 7.67 14.10
C ASN A 59 -3.82 9.02 13.39
N LEU A 60 -4.42 9.11 12.20
CA LEU A 60 -4.66 10.37 11.52
C LEU A 60 -6.15 10.73 11.62
N PRO A 61 -6.49 12.03 11.76
CA PRO A 61 -7.87 12.49 11.80
C PRO A 61 -8.45 12.52 10.37
N ILE A 62 -8.78 11.33 9.86
CA ILE A 62 -9.30 11.12 8.51
C ILE A 62 -10.84 11.12 8.53
N GLU A 63 -11.42 11.92 7.65
CA GLU A 63 -12.82 11.87 7.29
C GLU A 63 -12.95 11.39 5.83
N ILE A 64 -13.85 10.43 5.60
CA ILE A 64 -14.06 9.83 4.29
C ILE A 64 -15.52 10.06 3.88
N GLU A 65 -15.72 10.80 2.81
CA GLU A 65 -17.02 11.02 2.20
C GLU A 65 -17.18 10.08 1.02
N THR A 66 -18.14 9.16 1.09
CA THR A 66 -18.38 8.16 0.05
C THR A 66 -19.81 7.62 0.12
N ARG A 67 -20.24 6.92 -0.94
CA ARG A 67 -21.47 6.11 -0.92
C ARG A 67 -21.25 4.69 -0.40
N ALA A 68 -20.00 4.24 -0.26
CA ALA A 68 -19.70 2.92 0.30
C ALA A 68 -20.01 2.91 1.82
N THR A 69 -20.63 1.84 2.31
CA THR A 69 -21.07 1.74 3.72
C THR A 69 -20.05 1.07 4.64
N ASN A 70 -18.99 0.52 4.07
CA ASN A 70 -18.07 -0.40 4.76
C ASN A 70 -16.61 -0.17 4.33
N ILE A 71 -16.20 1.09 4.26
CA ILE A 71 -14.78 1.42 4.03
C ILE A 71 -13.94 1.04 5.26
N ARG A 72 -12.83 0.36 5.01
CA ARG A 72 -11.70 0.25 5.95
C ARG A 72 -10.67 1.30 5.62
N SER A 73 -10.07 1.87 6.67
CA SER A 73 -8.90 2.73 6.51
C SER A 73 -7.93 2.59 7.68
N TYR A 74 -6.64 2.62 7.36
CA TYR A 74 -5.54 2.56 8.31
C TYR A 74 -4.47 3.57 7.93
N SER A 75 -3.79 4.15 8.92
CA SER A 75 -2.76 5.16 8.72
C SER A 75 -1.42 4.72 9.27
N PHE A 76 -0.35 5.13 8.60
CA PHE A 76 1.02 4.79 8.97
C PHE A 76 1.96 5.98 8.80
N SER A 77 3.01 6.01 9.60
CA SER A 77 4.18 6.88 9.40
C SER A 77 5.38 6.08 8.91
N LEU A 78 6.15 6.67 8.01
CA LEU A 78 7.48 6.21 7.63
C LEU A 78 8.56 6.99 8.41
N SER A 79 9.77 6.43 8.50
CA SER A 79 10.89 7.03 9.25
C SER A 79 11.36 8.36 8.68
N ASN A 80 11.13 8.61 7.39
CA ASN A 80 11.44 9.88 6.72
C ASN A 80 10.39 10.98 7.00
N GLY A 81 9.32 10.66 7.73
CA GLY A 81 8.22 11.57 8.05
C GLY A 81 7.04 11.52 7.10
N ASP A 82 7.17 10.82 5.96
CA ASP A 82 6.05 10.55 5.05
C ASP A 82 4.93 9.79 5.79
N LYS A 83 3.71 9.97 5.32
CA LYS A 83 2.53 9.27 5.84
C LYS A 83 1.91 8.41 4.75
N LEU A 84 1.37 7.27 5.16
CA LEU A 84 0.61 6.37 4.30
C LEU A 84 -0.82 6.25 4.83
N ILE A 85 -1.79 6.24 3.93
CA ILE A 85 -3.17 5.87 4.23
C ILE A 85 -3.51 4.67 3.35
N ALA A 86 -3.90 3.55 3.95
CA ALA A 86 -4.49 2.42 3.24
C ALA A 86 -6.00 2.52 3.33
N LEU A 87 -6.72 2.28 2.24
CA LEU A 87 -8.18 2.17 2.27
C LEU A 87 -8.75 1.24 1.20
N TRP A 88 -9.86 0.58 1.52
CA TRP A 88 -10.62 -0.28 0.61
C TRP A 88 -12.07 -0.42 1.10
N ILE A 89 -12.92 -0.98 0.25
CA ILE A 89 -14.30 -1.38 0.56
C ILE A 89 -14.25 -2.82 1.08
N GLU A 90 -14.68 -3.05 2.32
CA GLU A 90 -14.79 -4.42 2.84
C GLU A 90 -15.89 -5.18 2.09
N GLY A 91 -15.81 -6.51 1.96
CA GLY A 91 -16.90 -7.30 1.42
C GLY A 91 -16.43 -8.50 0.60
N ILE A 92 -17.33 -9.01 -0.24
CA ILE A 92 -17.00 -10.05 -1.22
C ILE A 92 -16.15 -9.41 -2.31
N VAL A 93 -14.92 -9.90 -2.45
CA VAL A 93 -13.96 -9.45 -3.47
C VAL A 93 -14.33 -10.08 -4.82
N VAL A 94 -14.30 -9.29 -5.88
CA VAL A 94 -14.59 -9.70 -7.27
C VAL A 94 -13.47 -9.29 -8.22
N ASP A 95 -13.30 -10.01 -9.33
CA ASP A 95 -12.20 -9.75 -10.27
C ASP A 95 -12.21 -8.31 -10.83
N ASN A 96 -13.40 -7.75 -11.10
CA ASN A 96 -13.58 -6.45 -11.72
C ASN A 96 -14.52 -5.57 -10.90
N HIS A 97 -14.05 -5.12 -9.72
CA HIS A 97 -14.84 -4.20 -8.90
C HIS A 97 -14.96 -2.83 -9.60
N PRO A 98 -16.19 -2.29 -9.79
CA PRO A 98 -16.42 -1.04 -10.54
C PRO A 98 -15.76 0.18 -9.87
N GLY A 99 -15.52 0.08 -8.57
CA GLY A 99 -14.98 1.15 -7.75
C GLY A 99 -16.08 2.13 -7.32
N ILE A 100 -15.87 2.76 -6.17
CA ILE A 100 -16.78 3.78 -5.64
C ILE A 100 -15.97 5.04 -5.40
N ASN A 101 -16.53 6.17 -5.83
CA ASN A 101 -15.91 7.47 -5.62
C ASN A 101 -15.86 7.83 -4.12
N ALA A 102 -14.75 8.41 -3.70
CA ALA A 102 -14.55 8.92 -2.35
C ALA A 102 -13.79 10.24 -2.36
N THR A 103 -14.08 11.07 -1.36
CA THR A 103 -13.27 12.23 -0.99
C THR A 103 -12.67 11.96 0.39
N ILE A 104 -11.38 12.20 0.53
CA ILE A 104 -10.67 12.06 1.80
C ILE A 104 -10.29 13.45 2.29
N ASN A 105 -10.58 13.72 3.56
CA ASN A 105 -10.11 14.90 4.27
C ASN A 105 -9.23 14.47 5.45
N VAL A 106 -7.99 14.96 5.49
CA VAL A 106 -7.07 14.78 6.61
C VAL A 106 -6.89 16.11 7.33
N LYS A 107 -7.44 16.21 8.54
CA LYS A 107 -7.38 17.45 9.33
C LYS A 107 -5.95 17.74 9.79
N SER A 108 -5.60 19.03 9.86
CA SER A 108 -4.31 19.52 10.39
C SER A 108 -3.09 18.95 9.66
N LEU A 109 -3.25 18.56 8.40
CA LEU A 109 -2.20 18.08 7.53
C LEU A 109 -2.36 18.78 6.19
N TYR A 110 -1.26 19.23 5.60
CA TYR A 110 -1.26 19.72 4.23
C TYR A 110 0.03 19.27 3.56
N SER A 111 -0.08 18.76 2.34
CA SER A 111 1.05 18.46 1.48
C SER A 111 0.59 18.56 0.03
N PRO A 112 1.33 19.26 -0.84
CA PRO A 112 1.02 19.29 -2.27
C PRO A 112 1.47 18.03 -3.01
N ASP A 113 2.31 17.19 -2.38
CA ASP A 113 2.85 15.97 -2.99
C ASP A 113 2.17 14.74 -2.37
N VAL A 114 1.10 14.33 -3.04
CA VAL A 114 0.30 13.17 -2.67
C VAL A 114 0.21 12.22 -3.86
N THR A 115 0.57 10.96 -3.64
CA THR A 115 0.60 9.90 -4.65
C THR A 115 -0.34 8.76 -4.26
N GLY A 116 -1.19 8.34 -5.18
CA GLY A 116 -1.98 7.12 -5.08
C GLY A 116 -1.20 5.95 -5.68
N ILE A 117 -1.23 4.81 -5.00
CA ILE A 117 -0.48 3.60 -5.35
C ILE A 117 -1.48 2.43 -5.40
N ASP A 118 -1.74 1.94 -6.61
CA ASP A 118 -2.47 0.71 -6.84
C ASP A 118 -1.53 -0.47 -6.59
N VAL A 119 -1.75 -1.20 -5.50
CA VAL A 119 -0.85 -2.30 -5.11
C VAL A 119 -1.03 -3.54 -5.98
N LEU A 120 -2.17 -3.68 -6.68
CA LEU A 120 -2.45 -4.82 -7.53
C LEU A 120 -1.71 -4.69 -8.86
N ALA A 121 -1.78 -3.51 -9.48
CA ALA A 121 -1.10 -3.20 -10.74
C ALA A 121 0.33 -2.64 -10.55
N GLY A 122 0.65 -2.16 -9.35
CA GLY A 122 1.92 -1.48 -9.06
C GLY A 122 1.99 -0.04 -9.59
N TRP A 123 0.87 0.51 -10.05
CA TRP A 123 0.82 1.86 -10.64
C TRP A 123 0.86 2.94 -9.56
N GLN A 124 1.57 4.02 -9.87
CA GLN A 124 1.65 5.21 -9.02
C GLN A 124 1.22 6.42 -9.83
N GLN A 125 0.39 7.27 -9.23
CA GLN A 125 -0.06 8.49 -9.87
C GLN A 125 -0.22 9.63 -8.86
N PRO A 126 0.11 10.87 -9.21
CA PRO A 126 -0.25 12.04 -8.41
C PRO A 126 -1.78 12.11 -8.21
N LEU A 127 -2.21 12.50 -7.01
CA LEU A 127 -3.63 12.71 -6.72
C LEU A 127 -4.02 14.18 -6.84
N VAL A 128 -5.27 14.42 -7.21
CA VAL A 128 -5.83 15.78 -7.29
C VAL A 128 -6.20 16.26 -5.90
N ILE A 129 -5.51 17.30 -5.45
CA ILE A 129 -5.70 17.91 -4.14
C ILE A 129 -6.55 19.17 -4.33
N ALA A 130 -7.60 19.33 -3.54
CA ALA A 130 -8.38 20.55 -3.52
C ALA A 130 -7.68 21.62 -2.66
N PRO A 131 -7.72 22.90 -3.08
CA PRO A 131 -7.25 24.00 -2.24
C PRO A 131 -8.08 24.07 -0.96
N GLY A 132 -7.42 24.14 0.19
CA GLY A 132 -8.06 24.19 1.50
C GLY A 132 -7.12 24.79 2.54
N THR A 133 -7.68 25.48 3.53
CA THR A 133 -6.92 26.07 4.63
C THR A 133 -6.68 25.01 5.72
N GLY A 134 -5.43 24.53 5.83
CA GLY A 134 -4.99 23.71 6.97
C GLY A 134 -5.44 22.24 6.98
N SER A 135 -6.03 21.74 5.89
CA SER A 135 -6.40 20.33 5.72
C SER A 135 -6.06 19.82 4.31
N LEU A 136 -5.74 18.53 4.21
CA LEU A 136 -5.46 17.86 2.96
C LEU A 136 -6.76 17.25 2.46
N VAL A 137 -7.26 17.73 1.32
CA VAL A 137 -8.49 17.24 0.71
C VAL A 137 -8.17 16.58 -0.63
N ILE A 138 -8.34 15.27 -0.70
CA ILE A 138 -8.12 14.47 -1.91
C ILE A 138 -9.49 14.15 -2.51
N LYS A 139 -9.74 14.58 -3.74
CA LYS A 139 -11.02 14.39 -4.43
C LYS A 139 -10.93 13.32 -5.50
N ASN A 140 -12.09 12.82 -5.90
CA ASN A 140 -12.27 11.92 -7.05
C ASN A 140 -11.46 10.62 -6.94
N LEU A 141 -11.37 10.08 -5.73
CA LEU A 141 -10.64 8.85 -5.47
C LEU A 141 -11.52 7.65 -5.79
N ILE A 142 -11.04 6.74 -6.64
CA ILE A 142 -11.74 5.48 -6.90
C ILE A 142 -11.25 4.41 -5.92
N VAL A 143 -12.12 4.02 -4.99
CA VAL A 143 -11.83 2.99 -3.98
C VAL A 143 -12.48 1.67 -4.42
N ARG A 144 -11.73 0.57 -4.31
CA ARG A 144 -12.18 -0.78 -4.70
C ARG A 144 -12.19 -1.71 -3.48
N ASP A 145 -12.50 -2.97 -3.72
CA ASP A 145 -12.51 -4.07 -2.74
C ASP A 145 -11.10 -4.61 -2.39
N TYR A 146 -10.05 -3.89 -2.78
CA TYR A 146 -8.67 -4.14 -2.38
C TYR A 146 -7.95 -2.83 -2.02
N PRO A 147 -6.83 -2.88 -1.27
CA PRO A 147 -6.15 -1.70 -0.77
C PRO A 147 -5.66 -0.76 -1.87
N LEU A 148 -6.08 0.50 -1.79
CA LEU A 148 -5.38 1.62 -2.39
C LEU A 148 -4.49 2.24 -1.31
N ILE A 149 -3.22 2.51 -1.64
CA ILE A 149 -2.31 3.23 -0.73
C ILE A 149 -2.17 4.66 -1.19
N ILE A 150 -2.33 5.61 -0.28
CA ILE A 150 -2.08 7.03 -0.50
C ILE A 150 -0.81 7.39 0.27
N LYS A 151 0.21 7.86 -0.44
CA LYS A 151 1.44 8.38 0.13
C LYS A 151 1.38 9.90 0.17
N ILE A 152 1.60 10.47 1.35
CA ILE A 152 1.63 11.91 1.60
C ILE A 152 3.06 12.25 2.02
N LYS A 153 3.77 13.05 1.22
CA LYS A 153 5.12 13.49 1.61
C LYS A 153 5.07 14.56 2.67
N LYS A 154 6.05 14.53 3.58
CA LYS A 154 6.25 15.57 4.59
C LYS A 154 6.60 16.91 3.94
#